data_AF-K3W742-F1
#
_entry.id   AF-K3W742-F1
#
_cell.length_a   1.000
_cell.length_b   1.000
_cell.length_c   1.000
_cell.angle_alpha   90.00
_cell.angle_beta   90.00
_cell.angle_gamma   90.00
#
_symmetry.space_group_name_H-M   'P 1'
#
loop_
_entity.id
_entity.type
_entity.pdbx_description
1 polymer ?
#
loop_
_entity_poly.entity_id
_entity_poly.type
_entity_poly.pdbx_seq_one_letter_code
_entity_poly.pdbx_strand_id
1 'polypeptide(L)'
;MRALCVAILSSSVAMAETHSFGTLLQCAAGSRCLWAGADGTPVVSDEIVRQMMESEGIDGDEEKQRLEEHMRYLEAVQMHAAEEGLAFTYKIGVNARHLYLDGNRKLTAKQFVRQEVHAQTRRRLEEAEEAMQVKPEASRRLAVTLPSTLNWCSTDNPLKRNICTSVKSQNKCGSCWAFAATDAIETAVAVNSGNSPQALSPQQFLDCSKREMTATFEYCWAASGAKGATWLQPEMKWGSQNNVCDGGMTHGAFQDAAALHLSLMTELDMPYKEVDVVTLNPFKTTTTKAPSVSSANATCENDSTKAAASINNWEQVVGKKCDNSTDATELLKIALQQQPISVAINSGSNFKDYKGGIYECPNSGDFTDSSEIDHAVVLVGYGTDGSTDYWILKNSYSPQWGDKGFLKLKMDSKINCGVNVFPVIPLGATAGAVKSVVDGGGDRLFLGFAPGVWIAAAVVVSIATIVLTVIGVIVSNRRRAAMLKQ
;
A
#
# COMPACT_ATOMS: atom_id res chain seq x y z
N MET A 1 -57.88 22.49 24.15
CA MET A 1 -56.93 21.35 24.08
C MET A 1 -55.74 21.78 23.23
N ARG A 2 -54.58 21.99 23.85
CA ARG A 2 -53.31 22.25 23.16
C ARG A 2 -52.67 20.91 22.82
N ALA A 3 -52.44 20.63 21.55
CA ALA A 3 -51.65 19.47 21.12
C ALA A 3 -50.18 19.91 20.97
N LEU A 4 -49.31 19.34 21.79
CA LEU A 4 -47.86 19.48 21.69
C LEU A 4 -47.39 18.78 20.40
N CYS A 5 -46.71 19.53 19.53
CA CYS A 5 -45.92 18.96 18.44
C CYS A 5 -44.53 18.64 19.02
N VAL A 6 -44.22 17.35 19.20
CA VAL A 6 -42.89 16.89 19.62
C VAL A 6 -42.04 16.79 18.36
N ALA A 7 -41.07 17.69 18.23
CA ALA A 7 -40.02 17.60 17.23
C ALA A 7 -39.09 16.43 17.60
N ILE A 8 -39.06 15.39 16.77
CA ILE A 8 -38.08 14.31 16.87
C ILE A 8 -36.79 14.83 16.25
N LEU A 9 -35.85 15.25 17.08
CA LEU A 9 -34.46 15.46 16.68
C LEU A 9 -33.84 14.07 16.42
N SER A 10 -33.67 13.73 15.14
CA SER A 10 -32.84 12.58 14.75
C SER A 10 -31.37 12.95 14.97
N SER A 11 -30.82 12.63 16.14
CA SER A 11 -29.37 12.61 16.33
C SER A 11 -28.80 11.44 15.53
N SER A 12 -28.37 11.71 14.30
CA SER A 12 -27.45 10.84 13.57
C SER A 12 -26.17 10.74 14.39
N VAL A 13 -25.98 9.62 15.07
CA VAL A 13 -24.66 9.24 15.60
C VAL A 13 -23.80 8.98 14.37
N ALA A 14 -23.07 10.01 13.93
CA ALA A 14 -21.95 9.82 13.03
C ALA A 14 -21.02 8.81 13.71
N MET A 15 -20.85 7.64 13.12
CA MET A 15 -19.78 6.74 13.54
C MET A 15 -18.49 7.55 13.49
N ALA A 16 -17.82 7.73 14.62
CA ALA A 16 -16.56 8.45 14.68
C ALA A 16 -15.63 7.85 13.62
N GLU A 17 -15.17 8.67 12.66
CA GLU A 17 -14.17 8.22 11.69
C GLU A 17 -12.97 7.71 12.48
N THR A 18 -12.69 6.41 12.42
CA THR A 18 -11.49 5.85 13.03
C THR A 18 -10.31 6.25 12.16
N HIS A 19 -9.59 7.30 12.56
CA HIS A 19 -8.39 7.75 11.87
C HIS A 19 -7.22 6.81 12.18
N SER A 20 -6.39 6.53 11.18
CA SER A 20 -5.18 5.72 11.38
C SER A 20 -4.14 6.51 12.19
N PHE A 21 -3.39 5.82 13.05
CA PHE A 21 -2.34 6.41 13.87
C PHE A 21 -1.41 7.32 13.06
N GLY A 22 -1.10 8.51 13.58
CA GLY A 22 -0.24 9.51 12.94
C GLY A 22 -0.92 10.38 11.88
N THR A 23 -2.24 10.25 11.67
CA THR A 23 -2.99 11.12 10.75
C THR A 23 -3.13 12.53 11.30
N LEU A 24 -2.87 13.57 10.49
CA LEU A 24 -3.12 14.96 10.87
C LEU A 24 -4.63 15.23 10.82
N LEU A 25 -5.23 15.63 11.95
CA LEU A 25 -6.68 15.81 12.11
C LEU A 25 -7.11 17.26 11.95
N GLN A 26 -6.39 18.17 12.62
CA GLN A 26 -6.73 19.58 12.64
C GLN A 26 -5.47 20.41 12.82
N CYS A 27 -5.35 21.49 12.05
CA CYS A 27 -4.25 22.43 12.18
C CYS A 27 -4.78 23.83 11.86
N ALA A 28 -4.83 24.70 12.87
CA ALA A 28 -5.40 26.05 12.75
C ALA A 28 -4.48 27.08 13.40
N ALA A 29 -4.40 28.26 12.79
CA ALA A 29 -3.58 29.37 13.26
C ALA A 29 -3.90 29.71 14.73
N GLY A 30 -2.86 29.79 15.56
CA GLY A 30 -2.99 30.11 16.99
C GLY A 30 -3.30 28.93 17.91
N SER A 31 -3.37 27.70 17.39
CA SER A 31 -3.55 26.47 18.18
C SER A 31 -2.52 25.40 17.79
N ARG A 32 -2.21 24.47 18.71
CA ARG A 32 -1.38 23.30 18.36
C ARG A 32 -2.18 22.36 17.46
N CYS A 33 -1.52 21.81 16.45
CA CYS A 33 -2.15 20.86 15.55
C CYS A 33 -2.39 19.52 16.26
N LEU A 34 -3.51 18.90 15.92
CA LEU A 34 -3.98 17.64 16.51
C LEU A 34 -3.79 16.51 15.51
N TRP A 35 -3.38 15.37 16.04
CA TRP A 35 -3.02 14.17 15.32
C TRP A 35 -3.76 12.97 15.90
N ALA A 36 -3.99 11.93 15.11
CA ALA A 36 -4.59 10.69 15.59
C ALA A 36 -3.55 9.85 16.36
N GLY A 37 -3.78 9.64 17.65
CA GLY A 37 -3.01 8.70 18.47
C GLY A 37 -3.27 7.24 18.09
N ALA A 38 -2.56 6.30 18.74
CA ALA A 38 -2.65 4.88 18.42
C ALA A 38 -4.06 4.28 18.59
N ASP A 39 -4.87 4.84 19.49
CA ASP A 39 -6.27 4.49 19.73
C ASP A 39 -7.27 5.34 18.92
N GLY A 40 -6.77 6.20 18.03
CA GLY A 40 -7.55 7.14 17.23
C GLY A 40 -7.94 8.44 17.97
N THR A 41 -7.54 8.61 19.24
CA THR A 41 -7.85 9.85 19.98
C THR A 41 -7.00 11.03 19.48
N PRO A 42 -7.53 12.26 19.47
CA PRO A 42 -6.74 13.44 19.14
C PRO A 42 -5.65 13.71 20.18
N VAL A 43 -4.40 13.74 19.75
CA VAL A 43 -3.21 14.04 20.57
C VAL A 43 -2.35 15.12 19.89
N VAL A 44 -1.40 15.67 20.63
CA VAL A 44 -0.45 16.67 20.11
C VAL A 44 0.79 16.01 19.51
N SER A 45 1.57 16.77 18.74
CA SER A 45 2.75 16.28 18.02
C SER A 45 3.72 15.45 18.88
N ASP A 46 4.04 15.94 20.08
CA ASP A 46 5.03 15.32 20.97
C ASP A 46 4.63 13.90 21.38
N GLU A 47 3.32 13.66 21.51
CA GLU A 47 2.77 12.36 21.86
C GLU A 47 2.84 11.38 20.68
N ILE A 48 2.67 11.86 19.44
CA ILE A 48 2.87 11.03 18.24
C ILE A 48 4.34 10.62 18.13
N VAL A 49 5.26 11.56 18.34
CA VAL A 49 6.69 11.28 18.32
C VAL A 49 7.04 10.21 19.35
N ARG A 50 6.56 10.37 20.60
CA ARG A 50 6.75 9.38 21.67
C ARG A 50 6.20 8.01 21.29
N GLN A 51 4.93 7.93 20.88
CA GLN A 51 4.27 6.66 20.53
C GLN A 51 4.96 5.96 19.35
N MET A 52 5.42 6.72 18.34
CA MET A 52 6.05 6.14 17.15
C MET A 52 7.47 5.62 17.47
N MET A 53 8.26 6.40 18.21
CA MET A 53 9.58 5.98 18.70
C MET A 53 9.48 4.69 19.54
N GLU A 54 8.52 4.64 20.47
CA GLU A 54 8.27 3.45 21.30
C GLU A 54 7.83 2.24 20.47
N SER A 55 6.95 2.44 19.49
CA SER A 55 6.44 1.34 18.65
C SER A 55 7.52 0.69 17.79
N GLU A 56 8.53 1.47 17.39
CA GLU A 56 9.66 1.00 16.58
C GLU A 56 10.87 0.62 17.44
N GLY A 57 10.81 0.80 18.76
CA GLY A 57 11.92 0.53 19.68
C GLY A 57 13.16 1.41 19.44
N ILE A 58 12.94 2.66 19.01
CA ILE A 58 13.99 3.63 18.70
C ILE A 58 14.13 4.63 19.85
N ASP A 59 15.37 4.96 20.23
CA ASP A 59 15.73 5.95 21.25
C ASP A 59 16.72 7.02 20.71
N GLY A 60 16.86 7.10 19.38
CA GLY A 60 17.81 8.00 18.72
C GLY A 60 17.26 9.43 18.54
N ASP A 61 18.07 10.42 18.89
CA ASP A 61 17.74 11.84 18.70
C ASP A 61 17.60 12.22 17.22
N GLU A 62 18.32 11.54 16.32
CA GLU A 62 18.30 11.83 14.89
C GLU A 62 16.95 11.43 14.26
N GLU A 63 16.46 10.22 14.53
CA GLU A 63 15.15 9.74 14.07
C GLU A 63 14.02 10.60 14.63
N LYS A 64 14.13 11.00 15.91
CA LYS A 64 13.20 11.93 16.54
C LYS A 64 13.16 13.27 15.80
N GLN A 65 14.32 13.89 15.57
CA GLN A 65 14.40 15.17 14.88
C GLN A 65 13.83 15.08 13.45
N ARG A 66 14.15 14.00 12.72
CA ARG A 66 13.62 13.75 11.37
C ARG A 66 12.09 13.67 11.39
N LEU A 67 11.51 12.92 12.32
CA LEU A 67 10.06 12.80 12.44
C LEU A 67 9.42 14.16 12.75
N GLU A 68 9.97 14.92 13.69
CA GLU A 68 9.50 16.27 14.01
C GLU A 68 9.58 17.23 12.81
N GLU A 69 10.62 17.13 11.98
CA GLU A 69 10.75 17.91 10.75
C GLU A 69 9.67 17.57 9.72
N HIS A 70 9.37 16.28 9.53
CA HIS A 70 8.26 15.85 8.67
C HIS A 70 6.91 16.35 9.20
N MET A 71 6.68 16.27 10.51
CA MET A 71 5.44 16.76 11.13
C MET A 71 5.28 18.28 10.92
N ARG A 72 6.33 19.06 11.17
CA ARG A 72 6.34 20.51 10.92
C ARG A 72 6.05 20.86 9.46
N TYR A 73 6.57 20.07 8.51
CA TYR A 73 6.27 20.26 7.10
C TYR A 73 4.77 20.04 6.80
N LEU A 74 4.18 18.97 7.32
CA LEU A 74 2.76 18.64 7.08
C LEU A 74 1.81 19.65 7.73
N GLU A 75 2.14 20.13 8.93
CA GLU A 75 1.41 21.22 9.58
C GLU A 75 1.42 22.49 8.70
N ALA A 76 2.59 22.86 8.16
CA ALA A 76 2.71 23.99 7.25
C ALA A 76 1.94 23.78 5.94
N VAL A 77 1.91 22.56 5.37
CA VAL A 77 1.09 22.24 4.20
C VAL A 77 -0.38 22.46 4.50
N GLN A 78 -0.88 21.95 5.63
CA GLN A 78 -2.28 22.08 6.01
C GLN A 78 -2.67 23.55 6.24
N MET A 79 -1.81 24.34 6.88
CA MET A 79 -2.06 25.76 7.11
C MET A 79 -2.10 26.56 5.79
N HIS A 80 -1.12 26.36 4.91
CA HIS A 80 -1.12 27.04 3.61
C HIS A 80 -2.27 26.59 2.70
N ALA A 81 -2.67 25.31 2.76
CA ALA A 81 -3.82 24.82 2.02
C ALA A 81 -5.11 25.52 2.48
N ALA A 82 -5.28 25.72 3.80
CA ALA A 82 -6.41 26.47 4.33
C ALA A 82 -6.39 27.95 3.90
N GLU A 83 -5.22 28.59 3.87
CA GLU A 83 -5.05 29.98 3.40
C GLU A 83 -5.43 30.15 1.91
N GLU A 84 -5.07 29.20 1.07
CA GLU A 84 -5.32 29.22 -0.37
C GLU A 84 -6.68 28.58 -0.75
N GLY A 85 -7.47 28.13 0.23
CA GLY A 85 -8.77 27.48 0.01
C GLY A 85 -8.69 26.10 -0.67
N LEU A 86 -7.55 25.43 -0.58
CA LEU A 86 -7.33 24.09 -1.11
C LEU A 86 -7.83 23.03 -0.12
N ALA A 87 -8.74 22.18 -0.58
CA ALA A 87 -9.16 20.98 0.16
C ALA A 87 -8.64 19.73 -0.55
N PHE A 88 -7.79 18.96 0.13
CA PHE A 88 -7.33 17.67 -0.35
C PHE A 88 -8.46 16.63 -0.27
N THR A 89 -8.54 15.76 -1.28
CA THR A 89 -9.44 14.58 -1.30
C THR A 89 -8.90 13.40 -0.49
N TYR A 90 -7.71 13.56 0.10
CA TYR A 90 -7.02 12.56 0.89
C TYR A 90 -6.45 13.16 2.17
N LYS A 91 -6.23 12.30 3.16
CA LYS A 91 -5.64 12.63 4.46
C LYS A 91 -4.12 12.47 4.39
N ILE A 92 -3.41 13.34 5.09
CA ILE A 92 -1.95 13.32 5.24
C ILE A 92 -1.56 13.03 6.70
N GLY A 93 -0.35 12.52 6.91
CA GLY A 93 0.18 12.26 8.24
C GLY A 93 1.50 11.53 8.21
N VAL A 94 1.93 11.10 9.39
CA VAL A 94 3.18 10.37 9.59
C VAL A 94 2.96 8.88 9.79
N ASN A 95 4.03 8.12 9.65
CA ASN A 95 4.13 6.67 9.83
C ASN A 95 5.60 6.33 10.09
N ALA A 96 5.89 5.09 10.51
CA ALA A 96 7.22 4.63 10.87
C ALA A 96 8.31 4.92 9.82
N ARG A 97 7.99 5.02 8.52
CA ARG A 97 8.98 5.36 7.48
C ARG A 97 9.61 6.74 7.66
N HIS A 98 8.88 7.67 8.26
CA HIS A 98 9.37 9.04 8.49
C HIS A 98 10.49 9.12 9.54
N LEU A 99 10.70 8.06 10.33
CA LEU A 99 11.83 7.98 11.26
C LEU A 99 13.16 7.85 10.53
N TYR A 100 13.17 7.24 9.33
CA TYR A 100 14.41 6.93 8.61
C TYR A 100 14.52 7.53 7.22
N LEU A 101 13.43 7.95 6.60
CA LEU A 101 13.49 8.67 5.33
C LEU A 101 14.00 10.09 5.56
N ASP A 102 15.02 10.48 4.79
CA ASP A 102 15.56 11.83 4.85
C ASP A 102 14.46 12.87 4.59
N GLY A 103 14.54 14.00 5.31
CA GLY A 103 13.59 15.12 5.25
C GLY A 103 13.58 15.89 3.92
N ASN A 104 14.39 15.46 2.95
CA ASN A 104 14.55 16.17 1.68
C ASN A 104 13.23 16.24 0.91
N ARG A 105 12.73 17.47 0.75
CA ARG A 105 11.52 17.80 0.00
C ARG A 105 11.94 18.68 -1.19
N LYS A 106 11.51 18.33 -2.40
CA LYS A 106 11.78 19.15 -3.61
C LYS A 106 11.17 20.56 -3.50
N LEU A 107 10.04 20.67 -2.81
CA LEU A 107 9.27 21.90 -2.65
C LEU A 107 9.06 22.23 -1.17
N THR A 108 9.15 23.51 -0.83
CA THR A 108 8.63 24.01 0.45
C THR A 108 7.12 23.77 0.54
N ALA A 109 6.56 23.70 1.75
CA ALA A 109 5.12 23.49 1.95
C ALA A 109 4.25 24.49 1.14
N LYS A 110 4.63 25.77 1.14
CA LYS A 110 3.94 26.83 0.38
C LYS A 110 4.02 26.62 -1.13
N GLN A 111 5.19 26.24 -1.65
CA GLN A 111 5.36 25.97 -3.08
C GLN A 111 4.54 24.74 -3.51
N PHE A 112 4.53 23.69 -2.68
CA PHE A 112 3.73 22.51 -2.92
C PHE A 112 2.23 22.84 -2.97
N VAL A 113 1.70 23.57 -1.97
CA VAL A 113 0.29 23.96 -1.97
C VAL A 113 -0.07 24.79 -3.20
N ARG A 114 0.76 25.77 -3.58
CA ARG A 114 0.53 26.57 -4.79
C ARG A 114 0.49 25.70 -6.05
N GLN A 115 1.40 24.74 -6.17
CA GLN A 115 1.39 23.78 -7.28
C GLN A 115 0.06 23.03 -7.32
N GLU A 116 -0.43 22.53 -6.19
CA GLU A 116 -1.67 21.76 -6.14
C GLU A 116 -2.93 22.60 -6.38
N VAL A 117 -2.95 23.88 -5.98
CA VAL A 117 -4.00 24.84 -6.36
C VAL A 117 -4.05 25.02 -7.88
N HIS A 118 -2.89 25.23 -8.50
CA HIS A 118 -2.79 25.33 -9.96
C HIS A 118 -3.19 24.02 -10.64
N ALA A 119 -2.77 22.87 -10.09
CA ALA A 119 -3.15 21.56 -10.58
C ALA A 119 -4.67 21.35 -10.53
N GLN A 120 -5.33 21.66 -9.40
CA GLN A 120 -6.79 21.52 -9.27
C GLN A 120 -7.54 22.37 -10.28
N THR A 121 -7.06 23.60 -10.55
CA THR A 121 -7.64 24.47 -11.57
C THR A 121 -7.49 23.86 -12.97
N ARG A 122 -6.29 23.35 -13.31
CA ARG A 122 -6.04 22.69 -14.60
C ARG A 122 -6.92 21.45 -14.80
N ARG A 123 -7.00 20.56 -13.81
CA ARG A 123 -7.86 19.37 -13.89
C ARG A 123 -9.32 19.73 -14.15
N ARG A 124 -9.86 20.76 -13.49
CA ARG A 124 -11.25 21.21 -13.72
C ARG A 124 -11.48 21.70 -15.15
N LEU A 125 -10.49 22.39 -15.73
CA LEU A 125 -10.56 22.84 -17.12
C LEU A 125 -10.48 21.65 -18.08
N GLU A 126 -9.53 20.74 -17.87
CA GLU A 126 -9.38 19.50 -18.65
C GLU A 126 -10.67 18.65 -18.60
N GLU A 127 -11.23 18.42 -17.40
CA GLU A 127 -12.48 17.67 -17.20
C GLU A 127 -13.68 18.37 -17.89
N ALA A 128 -13.74 19.71 -17.87
CA ALA A 128 -14.81 20.46 -18.55
C ALA A 128 -14.68 20.40 -20.08
N GLU A 129 -13.45 20.51 -20.61
CA GLU A 129 -13.17 20.36 -22.04
C GLU A 129 -13.54 18.95 -22.53
N GLU A 130 -13.17 17.91 -21.76
CA GLU A 130 -13.51 16.53 -22.07
C GLU A 130 -15.03 16.29 -22.03
N ALA A 131 -15.75 16.89 -21.08
CA ALA A 131 -17.20 16.81 -21.02
C ALA A 131 -17.91 17.50 -22.20
N MET A 132 -17.27 18.51 -22.81
CA MET A 132 -17.79 19.19 -24.00
C MET A 132 -17.50 18.44 -25.30
N GLN A 133 -16.51 17.54 -25.32
CA GLN A 133 -16.23 16.71 -26.48
C GLN A 133 -17.28 15.60 -26.61
N VAL A 134 -18.04 15.61 -27.71
CA VAL A 134 -18.95 14.51 -28.07
C VAL A 134 -18.09 13.27 -28.33
N LYS A 135 -18.05 12.31 -27.39
CA LYS A 135 -17.43 11.00 -27.64
C LYS A 135 -18.11 10.39 -28.89
N PRO A 136 -17.39 10.15 -30.00
CA PRO A 136 -17.99 9.57 -31.19
C PRO A 136 -18.61 8.20 -30.83
N GLU A 137 -19.76 7.87 -31.41
CA GLU A 137 -20.48 6.61 -31.17
C GLU A 137 -19.61 5.35 -31.42
N ALA A 138 -18.50 5.49 -32.14
CA ALA A 138 -17.48 4.45 -32.30
C ALA A 138 -16.74 4.09 -30.99
N SER A 139 -16.60 5.01 -30.03
CA SER A 139 -16.05 4.74 -28.68
C SER A 139 -17.00 3.92 -27.80
N ARG A 140 -18.26 3.71 -28.22
CA ARG A 140 -19.16 2.72 -27.59
C ARG A 140 -18.92 1.29 -28.08
N ARG A 141 -17.99 1.07 -29.03
CA ARG A 141 -17.70 -0.27 -29.56
C ARG A 141 -16.57 -0.94 -28.80
N LEU A 142 -16.86 -1.31 -27.56
CA LEU A 142 -16.68 -2.67 -27.08
C LEU A 142 -17.59 -2.90 -25.88
N ALA A 143 -18.57 -3.78 -26.07
CA ALA A 143 -19.45 -4.29 -25.02
C ALA A 143 -18.69 -5.26 -24.08
N VAL A 144 -17.46 -4.91 -23.67
CA VAL A 144 -16.84 -5.58 -22.53
C VAL A 144 -17.55 -5.01 -21.31
N THR A 145 -18.57 -5.73 -20.85
CA THR A 145 -19.26 -5.37 -19.62
C THR A 145 -18.34 -5.70 -18.45
N LEU A 146 -17.47 -4.77 -18.12
CA LEU A 146 -16.62 -4.85 -16.94
C LEU A 146 -17.47 -4.60 -15.69
N PRO A 147 -17.17 -5.27 -14.55
CA PRO A 147 -17.83 -4.93 -13.29
C PRO A 147 -17.47 -3.50 -12.89
N SER A 148 -18.39 -2.79 -12.23
CA SER A 148 -18.19 -1.42 -11.76
C SER A 148 -17.11 -1.31 -10.68
N THR A 149 -16.88 -2.39 -9.94
CA THR A 149 -15.84 -2.51 -8.92
C THR A 149 -15.11 -3.84 -9.08
N LEU A 150 -13.86 -3.86 -8.66
CA LEU A 150 -13.04 -5.06 -8.59
C LEU A 150 -12.03 -4.87 -7.47
N ASN A 151 -11.89 -5.85 -6.58
CA ASN A 151 -10.84 -5.87 -5.57
C ASN A 151 -10.42 -7.31 -5.27
N TRP A 152 -9.30 -7.71 -5.85
CA TRP A 152 -8.66 -9.01 -5.65
C TRP A 152 -8.26 -9.27 -4.18
N CYS A 153 -8.05 -8.22 -3.38
CA CYS A 153 -7.73 -8.34 -1.95
C CYS A 153 -8.96 -8.40 -1.03
N SER A 154 -10.16 -8.62 -1.57
CA SER A 154 -11.42 -8.72 -0.81
C SER A 154 -12.31 -9.83 -1.36
N THR A 155 -13.59 -9.91 -0.99
CA THR A 155 -14.56 -10.81 -1.65
C THR A 155 -15.17 -10.22 -2.93
N ASP A 156 -14.86 -8.96 -3.26
CA ASP A 156 -15.32 -8.26 -4.46
C ASP A 156 -14.47 -8.61 -5.70
N ASN A 157 -14.41 -9.89 -6.03
CA ASN A 157 -13.76 -10.38 -7.24
C ASN A 157 -14.43 -11.69 -7.72
N PRO A 158 -14.09 -12.21 -8.91
CA PRO A 158 -14.69 -13.43 -9.44
C PRO A 158 -14.50 -14.68 -8.57
N LEU A 159 -13.43 -14.74 -7.77
CA LEU A 159 -13.12 -15.87 -6.88
C LEU A 159 -13.80 -15.78 -5.50
N LYS A 160 -14.48 -14.65 -5.21
CA LYS A 160 -15.23 -14.42 -3.96
C LYS A 160 -14.44 -14.67 -2.68
N ARG A 161 -13.13 -14.43 -2.72
CA ARG A 161 -12.21 -14.53 -1.58
C ARG A 161 -11.04 -13.57 -1.74
N ASN A 162 -10.42 -13.19 -0.63
CA ASN A 162 -9.18 -12.43 -0.63
C ASN A 162 -8.04 -13.33 -1.16
N ILE A 163 -7.36 -12.88 -2.23
CA ILE A 163 -6.20 -13.58 -2.81
C ILE A 163 -4.88 -12.83 -2.60
N CYS A 164 -4.87 -11.78 -1.79
CA CYS A 164 -3.67 -11.04 -1.43
C CYS A 164 -3.15 -11.49 -0.08
N THR A 165 -1.83 -11.67 0.02
CA THR A 165 -1.13 -11.77 1.31
C THR A 165 -1.21 -10.45 2.08
N SER A 166 -0.88 -10.48 3.37
CA SER A 166 -0.78 -9.27 4.20
C SER A 166 0.15 -8.22 3.56
N VAL A 167 -0.12 -6.96 3.84
CA VAL A 167 0.76 -5.85 3.46
C VAL A 167 2.11 -6.04 4.17
N LYS A 168 3.18 -6.03 3.39
CA LYS A 168 4.55 -6.20 3.87
C LYS A 168 5.24 -4.84 4.08
N SER A 169 6.46 -4.86 4.62
CA SER A 169 7.28 -3.66 4.81
C SER A 169 8.66 -3.85 4.20
N GLN A 170 9.02 -3.03 3.21
CA GLN A 170 10.37 -2.99 2.64
C GLN A 170 11.38 -2.23 3.51
N ASN A 171 10.89 -1.57 4.57
CA ASN A 171 11.70 -0.80 5.51
C ASN A 171 12.61 0.22 4.79
N LYS A 172 13.89 0.33 5.15
CA LYS A 172 14.78 1.40 4.65
C LYS A 172 15.29 1.15 3.23
N CYS A 173 15.14 -0.07 2.73
CA CYS A 173 15.68 -0.52 1.46
C CYS A 173 14.79 -0.12 0.26
N GLY A 174 15.40 0.33 -0.85
CA GLY A 174 14.73 0.62 -2.12
C GLY A 174 14.36 -0.63 -2.92
N SER A 175 13.73 -1.61 -2.26
CA SER A 175 13.40 -2.93 -2.80
C SER A 175 11.96 -3.09 -3.27
N CYS A 176 11.23 -1.99 -3.48
CA CYS A 176 9.81 -2.02 -3.89
C CYS A 176 9.57 -2.92 -5.12
N TRP A 177 10.51 -2.94 -6.06
CA TRP A 177 10.51 -3.80 -7.24
C TRP A 177 10.39 -5.29 -6.92
N ALA A 178 11.07 -5.76 -5.87
CA ALA A 178 11.06 -7.16 -5.42
C ALA A 178 9.77 -7.50 -4.67
N PHE A 179 9.25 -6.57 -3.87
CA PHE A 179 7.96 -6.73 -3.18
C PHE A 179 6.78 -6.75 -4.17
N ALA A 180 6.80 -5.87 -5.17
CA ALA A 180 5.79 -5.87 -6.23
C ALA A 180 5.87 -7.16 -7.07
N ALA A 181 7.09 -7.66 -7.32
CA ALA A 181 7.29 -8.93 -8.02
C ALA A 181 6.71 -10.11 -7.22
N THR A 182 7.05 -10.24 -5.94
CA THR A 182 6.50 -11.33 -5.11
C THR A 182 4.98 -11.23 -5.02
N ASP A 183 4.42 -10.08 -4.64
CA ASP A 183 2.96 -9.92 -4.51
C ASP A 183 2.19 -10.24 -5.82
N ALA A 184 2.74 -9.89 -6.98
CA ALA A 184 2.14 -10.23 -8.27
C ALA A 184 2.22 -11.74 -8.57
N ILE A 185 3.31 -12.43 -8.21
CA ILE A 185 3.42 -13.89 -8.37
C ILE A 185 2.49 -14.61 -7.40
N GLU A 186 2.43 -14.17 -6.14
CA GLU A 186 1.56 -14.74 -5.10
C GLU A 186 0.09 -14.74 -5.52
N THR A 187 -0.37 -13.59 -6.01
CA THR A 187 -1.74 -13.41 -6.49
C THR A 187 -1.99 -14.20 -7.78
N ALA A 188 -1.06 -14.23 -8.73
CA ALA A 188 -1.17 -15.06 -9.93
C ALA A 188 -1.25 -16.57 -9.61
N VAL A 189 -0.47 -17.06 -8.65
CA VAL A 189 -0.57 -18.44 -8.16
C VAL A 189 -1.95 -18.70 -7.54
N ALA A 190 -2.46 -17.76 -6.74
CA ALA A 190 -3.79 -17.90 -6.11
C ALA A 190 -4.92 -17.90 -7.16
N VAL A 191 -4.81 -17.09 -8.21
CA VAL A 191 -5.74 -17.09 -9.36
C VAL A 191 -5.69 -18.44 -10.08
N ASN A 192 -4.50 -18.92 -10.46
CA ASN A 192 -4.34 -20.12 -11.27
C ASN A 192 -4.68 -21.41 -10.54
N SER A 193 -4.36 -21.50 -9.25
CA SER A 193 -4.49 -22.74 -8.48
C SER A 193 -5.76 -22.83 -7.64
N GLY A 194 -6.46 -21.72 -7.40
CA GLY A 194 -7.56 -21.66 -6.45
C GLY A 194 -7.15 -21.78 -4.97
N ASN A 195 -5.85 -21.92 -4.68
CA ASN A 195 -5.33 -22.01 -3.31
C ASN A 195 -5.22 -20.63 -2.65
N SER A 196 -5.07 -20.63 -1.32
CA SER A 196 -4.68 -19.44 -0.58
C SER A 196 -3.30 -18.94 -1.04
N PRO A 197 -3.09 -17.61 -1.14
CA PRO A 197 -1.79 -17.06 -1.47
C PRO A 197 -0.79 -17.36 -0.34
N GLN A 198 0.46 -17.62 -0.70
CA GLN A 198 1.56 -17.77 0.25
C GLN A 198 2.46 -16.55 0.17
N ALA A 199 2.97 -16.03 1.29
CA ALA A 199 3.94 -14.94 1.24
C ALA A 199 5.29 -15.48 0.74
N LEU A 200 5.74 -14.99 -0.42
CA LEU A 200 7.04 -15.28 -1.03
C LEU A 200 8.09 -14.30 -0.51
N SER A 201 9.34 -14.76 -0.48
CA SER A 201 10.48 -13.99 -0.01
C SER A 201 10.93 -12.94 -1.03
N PRO A 202 10.80 -11.63 -0.74
CA PRO A 202 11.41 -10.59 -1.57
C PRO A 202 12.94 -10.65 -1.49
N GLN A 203 13.49 -11.17 -0.38
CA GLN A 203 14.94 -11.30 -0.18
C GLN A 203 15.59 -12.20 -1.24
N GLN A 204 14.88 -13.24 -1.69
CA GLN A 204 15.41 -14.09 -2.75
C GLN A 204 15.65 -13.30 -4.05
N PHE A 205 14.77 -12.35 -4.39
CA PHE A 205 15.01 -11.47 -5.52
C PHE A 205 16.19 -10.52 -5.29
N LEU A 206 16.36 -9.97 -4.07
CA LEU A 206 17.53 -9.15 -3.73
C LEU A 206 18.85 -9.92 -3.95
N ASP A 207 18.87 -11.19 -3.56
CA ASP A 207 20.08 -12.02 -3.65
C ASP A 207 20.34 -12.49 -5.09
N CYS A 208 19.28 -12.83 -5.84
CA CYS A 208 19.37 -13.58 -7.11
C CYS A 208 19.11 -12.75 -8.38
N SER A 209 18.34 -11.66 -8.32
CA SER A 209 18.00 -10.86 -9.50
C SER A 209 18.96 -9.68 -9.66
N LYS A 210 20.00 -9.88 -10.47
CA LYS A 210 21.09 -8.90 -10.70
C LYS A 210 21.51 -8.81 -12.16
N ARG A 211 20.85 -9.57 -13.04
CA ARG A 211 21.22 -9.64 -14.46
C ARG A 211 20.76 -8.38 -15.17
N GLU A 212 21.60 -7.89 -16.06
CA GLU A 212 21.19 -6.85 -17.00
C GLU A 212 20.21 -7.43 -18.01
N MET A 213 19.22 -6.63 -18.36
CA MET A 213 18.28 -6.97 -19.42
C MET A 213 17.74 -5.72 -20.10
N THR A 214 17.30 -5.89 -21.34
CA THR A 214 16.61 -4.84 -22.09
C THR A 214 15.28 -5.38 -22.57
N ALA A 215 14.19 -4.68 -22.24
CA ALA A 215 12.84 -4.99 -22.69
C ALA A 215 12.31 -3.89 -23.60
N THR A 216 11.61 -4.27 -24.66
CA THR A 216 10.88 -3.31 -25.51
C THR A 216 9.45 -3.25 -25.01
N PHE A 217 8.99 -2.04 -24.68
CA PHE A 217 7.62 -1.76 -24.30
C PHE A 217 6.94 -0.98 -25.42
N GLU A 218 5.73 -1.37 -25.74
CA GLU A 218 4.89 -0.74 -26.75
C GLU A 218 3.76 0.01 -26.05
N TYR A 219 3.41 1.18 -26.56
CA TYR A 219 2.40 2.09 -26.03
C TYR A 219 1.51 2.56 -27.16
N CYS A 220 0.70 1.65 -27.71
CA CYS A 220 -0.19 1.94 -28.84
C CYS A 220 -1.11 3.14 -28.60
N TRP A 221 -1.48 3.40 -27.33
CA TRP A 221 -2.31 4.54 -26.90
C TRP A 221 -1.54 5.87 -26.88
N ALA A 222 -0.21 5.84 -26.93
CA ALA A 222 0.65 7.03 -27.00
C ALA A 222 0.95 7.48 -28.44
N ALA A 223 0.39 6.82 -29.46
CA ALA A 223 0.60 7.15 -30.87
C ALA A 223 0.22 8.60 -31.23
N SER A 224 -0.80 9.16 -30.58
CA SER A 224 -1.22 10.56 -30.71
C SER A 224 -0.61 11.49 -29.65
N GLY A 225 0.41 11.03 -28.93
CA GLY A 225 0.99 11.68 -27.76
C GLY A 225 0.32 11.26 -26.45
N ALA A 226 1.13 11.03 -25.42
CA ALA A 226 0.65 10.70 -24.08
C ALA A 226 0.42 11.98 -23.25
N LYS A 227 -0.83 12.21 -22.83
CA LYS A 227 -1.15 13.32 -21.92
C LYS A 227 -0.36 13.17 -20.61
N GLY A 228 0.23 14.26 -20.14
CA GLY A 228 1.05 14.29 -18.94
C GLY A 228 2.47 13.71 -19.09
N ALA A 229 2.86 13.18 -20.26
CA ALA A 229 4.19 12.61 -20.49
C ALA A 229 4.64 12.77 -21.95
N THR A 230 5.08 13.97 -22.32
CA THR A 230 5.49 14.27 -23.71
C THR A 230 6.71 13.48 -24.18
N TRP A 231 7.48 12.92 -23.25
CA TRP A 231 8.64 12.08 -23.52
C TRP A 231 8.26 10.64 -23.91
N LEU A 232 7.06 10.18 -23.58
CA LEU A 232 6.63 8.81 -23.83
C LEU A 232 6.40 8.59 -25.33
N GLN A 233 7.16 7.68 -25.92
CA GLN A 233 7.03 7.32 -27.34
C GLN A 233 6.18 6.05 -27.49
N PRO A 234 5.58 5.79 -28.66
CA PRO A 234 4.78 4.59 -28.90
C PRO A 234 5.54 3.27 -28.77
N GLU A 235 6.88 3.31 -28.85
CA GLU A 235 7.76 2.18 -28.58
C GLU A 235 8.98 2.71 -27.83
N MET A 236 9.38 2.05 -26.74
CA MET A 236 10.59 2.38 -25.98
C MET A 236 11.34 1.12 -25.56
N LYS A 237 12.67 1.21 -25.56
CA LYS A 237 13.55 0.16 -25.02
C LYS A 237 14.04 0.57 -23.65
N TRP A 238 13.77 -0.26 -22.66
CA TRP A 238 14.14 -0.04 -21.26
C TRP A 238 15.22 -1.02 -20.86
N GLY A 239 16.40 -0.50 -20.56
CA GLY A 239 17.44 -1.26 -19.86
C GLY A 239 17.12 -1.32 -18.38
N SER A 240 17.30 -2.48 -17.76
CA SER A 240 17.17 -2.63 -16.31
C SER A 240 18.23 -3.56 -15.75
N GLN A 241 18.67 -3.23 -14.54
CA GLN A 241 19.50 -4.08 -13.71
C GLN A 241 19.04 -3.87 -12.27
N ASN A 242 18.58 -4.95 -11.66
CA ASN A 242 18.17 -4.90 -10.26
C ASN A 242 19.42 -4.83 -9.37
N ASN A 243 19.40 -3.91 -8.41
CA ASN A 243 20.51 -3.67 -7.51
C ASN A 243 20.03 -3.55 -6.06
N VAL A 244 19.48 -4.64 -5.54
CA VAL A 244 19.15 -4.80 -4.12
C VAL A 244 18.30 -3.62 -3.59
N CYS A 245 18.90 -2.73 -2.78
CA CYS A 245 18.27 -1.56 -2.17
C CYS A 245 18.45 -0.26 -2.96
N ASP A 246 19.25 -0.25 -4.01
CA ASP A 246 19.47 0.91 -4.90
C ASP A 246 18.45 0.94 -6.05
N GLY A 247 17.42 0.10 -5.98
CA GLY A 247 16.33 0.07 -6.95
C GLY A 247 16.43 -1.10 -7.94
N GLY A 248 15.40 -1.18 -8.77
CA GLY A 248 15.20 -2.25 -9.73
C GLY A 248 13.85 -2.15 -10.41
N MET A 249 13.59 -3.06 -11.34
CA MET A 249 12.36 -3.19 -12.09
C MET A 249 11.75 -4.58 -11.90
N THR A 250 10.43 -4.62 -11.67
CA THR A 250 9.70 -5.88 -11.45
C THR A 250 9.80 -6.84 -12.64
N HIS A 251 9.82 -6.34 -13.88
CA HIS A 251 10.00 -7.20 -15.05
C HIS A 251 11.40 -7.83 -15.14
N GLY A 252 12.43 -7.18 -14.60
CA GLY A 252 13.76 -7.78 -14.43
C GLY A 252 13.71 -8.95 -13.44
N ALA A 253 12.98 -8.78 -12.34
CA ALA A 253 12.76 -9.85 -11.35
C ALA A 253 12.02 -11.04 -11.96
N PHE A 254 10.96 -10.78 -12.74
CA PHE A 254 10.24 -11.83 -13.45
C PHE A 254 11.09 -12.54 -14.50
N GLN A 255 11.89 -11.79 -15.26
CA GLN A 255 12.80 -12.38 -16.23
C GLN A 255 13.79 -13.31 -15.57
N ASP A 256 14.40 -12.90 -14.46
CA ASP A 256 15.36 -13.73 -13.75
C ASP A 256 14.68 -14.96 -13.15
N ALA A 257 13.50 -14.82 -12.54
CA ALA A 257 12.73 -15.96 -12.06
C ALA A 257 12.41 -16.97 -13.17
N ALA A 258 11.94 -16.50 -14.33
CA ALA A 258 11.59 -17.35 -15.45
C ALA A 258 12.82 -17.99 -16.11
N ALA A 259 13.86 -17.21 -16.41
CA ALA A 259 15.04 -17.66 -17.15
C ALA A 259 15.97 -18.52 -16.31
N LEU A 260 16.05 -18.27 -15.00
CA LEU A 260 16.82 -19.10 -14.08
C LEU A 260 15.99 -20.24 -13.50
N HIS A 261 14.68 -20.33 -13.79
CA HIS A 261 13.77 -21.31 -13.22
C HIS A 261 13.78 -21.34 -11.68
N LEU A 262 13.78 -20.16 -11.06
CA LEU A 262 13.92 -20.03 -9.62
C LEU A 262 12.82 -20.79 -8.87
N SER A 263 13.22 -21.59 -7.89
CA SER A 263 12.35 -22.13 -6.86
C SER A 263 12.03 -21.04 -5.84
N LEU A 264 10.94 -20.29 -6.04
CA LEU A 264 10.62 -19.15 -5.18
C LEU A 264 10.23 -19.64 -3.78
N MET A 265 10.96 -19.16 -2.77
CA MET A 265 10.81 -19.54 -1.37
C MET A 265 9.76 -18.68 -0.66
N THR A 266 9.22 -19.20 0.45
CA THR A 266 8.32 -18.42 1.30
C THR A 266 9.10 -17.43 2.15
N GLU A 267 8.44 -16.37 2.60
CA GLU A 267 9.01 -15.38 3.53
C GLU A 267 9.39 -16.02 4.87
N LEU A 268 8.73 -17.12 5.27
CA LEU A 268 9.09 -17.87 6.48
C LEU A 268 10.41 -18.64 6.31
N ASP A 269 10.60 -19.27 5.15
CA ASP A 269 11.81 -20.05 4.87
C ASP A 269 13.01 -19.14 4.60
N MET A 270 12.75 -17.97 4.01
CA MET A 270 13.76 -16.95 3.72
C MET A 270 13.28 -15.56 4.14
N PRO A 271 13.45 -15.19 5.42
CA PRO A 271 13.02 -13.89 5.94
C PRO A 271 13.75 -12.71 5.28
N TYR A 272 13.05 -11.59 5.19
CA TYR A 272 13.58 -10.34 4.67
C TYR A 272 14.60 -9.70 5.63
N LYS A 273 15.75 -9.25 5.11
CA LYS A 273 16.88 -8.75 5.90
C LYS A 273 17.32 -7.32 5.55
N GLU A 274 16.69 -6.69 4.56
CA GLU A 274 17.05 -5.34 4.07
C GLU A 274 18.48 -5.20 3.51
N VAL A 275 19.23 -6.29 3.38
CA VAL A 275 20.61 -6.33 2.89
C VAL A 275 20.84 -7.57 2.06
N ASP A 276 21.78 -7.55 1.13
CA ASP A 276 22.27 -8.76 0.47
C ASP A 276 23.18 -9.54 1.44
N VAL A 277 23.12 -10.87 1.41
CA VAL A 277 24.01 -11.79 2.13
C VAL A 277 25.50 -11.45 1.90
N VAL A 278 25.84 -10.83 0.77
CA VAL A 278 27.21 -10.38 0.44
C VAL A 278 27.67 -9.17 1.28
N THR A 279 26.77 -8.40 1.90
CA THR A 279 27.08 -7.14 2.60
C THR A 279 27.21 -7.24 4.13
N LEU A 280 27.22 -8.44 4.71
CA LEU A 280 27.45 -8.66 6.16
C LEU A 280 28.91 -8.39 6.62
N ASN A 281 29.60 -7.41 6.04
CA ASN A 281 30.90 -6.98 6.57
C ASN A 281 31.14 -5.46 6.44
N PRO A 282 30.57 -4.63 7.33
CA PRO A 282 30.83 -3.21 7.33
C PRO A 282 31.82 -2.84 8.45
N PHE A 283 33.14 -2.97 8.25
CA PHE A 283 34.12 -2.16 9.00
C PHE A 283 35.51 -2.14 8.30
N LYS A 284 35.89 -0.95 7.81
CA LYS A 284 37.25 -0.38 7.61
C LYS A 284 38.45 -1.34 7.78
N THR A 285 39.24 -1.56 6.72
CA THR A 285 40.66 -1.11 6.60
C THR A 285 41.39 -1.75 5.40
N THR A 286 42.32 -0.96 4.88
CA THR A 286 43.36 -1.25 3.89
C THR A 286 44.03 -2.63 4.01
N THR A 287 44.39 -3.17 2.84
CA THR A 287 45.43 -4.20 2.60
C THR A 287 45.32 -5.49 3.40
N THR A 288 44.79 -6.54 2.78
CA THR A 288 45.43 -7.85 2.56
C THR A 288 44.41 -8.80 1.93
N LYS A 289 44.91 -9.74 1.12
CA LYS A 289 44.15 -10.73 0.32
C LYS A 289 42.79 -11.11 0.92
N ALA A 290 41.74 -10.90 0.12
CA ALA A 290 40.44 -11.52 0.34
C ALA A 290 40.62 -13.03 0.57
N PRO A 291 40.11 -13.60 1.68
CA PRO A 291 39.94 -15.03 1.76
C PRO A 291 38.84 -15.40 0.76
N SER A 292 39.13 -16.36 -0.11
CA SER A 292 38.16 -16.99 -0.99
C SER A 292 37.08 -17.68 -0.15
N VAL A 293 35.97 -17.00 0.12
CA VAL A 293 34.80 -17.61 0.75
C VAL A 293 33.93 -18.22 -0.36
N SER A 294 33.96 -19.55 -0.42
CA SER A 294 33.15 -20.41 -1.27
C SER A 294 31.72 -20.58 -0.70
N SER A 295 30.87 -19.56 -0.82
CA SER A 295 29.44 -19.66 -0.52
C SER A 295 28.58 -19.11 -1.65
N ALA A 296 28.83 -19.58 -2.87
CA ALA A 296 27.88 -19.41 -3.97
C ALA A 296 26.59 -20.20 -3.69
N ASN A 297 25.46 -19.49 -3.63
CA ASN A 297 24.20 -19.81 -4.32
C ASN A 297 23.20 -20.89 -3.84
N ALA A 298 23.19 -21.37 -2.59
CA ALA A 298 22.07 -22.24 -2.15
C ALA A 298 20.67 -21.57 -2.22
N THR A 299 20.59 -20.24 -2.20
CA THR A 299 19.32 -19.45 -2.25
C THR A 299 18.80 -19.21 -3.67
N CYS A 300 19.66 -19.30 -4.67
CA CYS A 300 19.33 -19.15 -6.09
C CYS A 300 19.30 -20.50 -6.83
N GLU A 301 19.28 -21.60 -6.07
CA GLU A 301 19.19 -22.97 -6.58
C GLU A 301 17.76 -23.34 -6.96
N ASN A 302 17.64 -24.17 -7.99
CA ASN A 302 16.37 -24.70 -8.50
C ASN A 302 16.02 -26.01 -7.80
N ASP A 303 15.79 -25.94 -6.49
CA ASP A 303 15.29 -27.09 -5.74
C ASP A 303 13.76 -27.06 -5.70
N SER A 304 13.12 -27.78 -6.63
CA SER A 304 11.65 -27.81 -6.74
C SER A 304 10.96 -28.30 -5.46
N THR A 305 11.66 -29.04 -4.59
CA THR A 305 11.11 -29.53 -3.32
C THR A 305 10.97 -28.44 -2.27
N LYS A 306 11.72 -27.33 -2.43
CA LYS A 306 11.69 -26.13 -1.57
C LYS A 306 10.90 -24.98 -2.19
N ALA A 307 10.40 -25.13 -3.41
CA ALA A 307 9.64 -24.10 -4.09
C ALA A 307 8.24 -23.97 -3.48
N ALA A 308 7.84 -22.74 -3.17
CA ALA A 308 6.47 -22.36 -2.88
C ALA A 308 5.75 -21.82 -4.13
N ALA A 309 6.50 -21.24 -5.06
CA ALA A 309 6.01 -20.81 -6.35
C ALA A 309 7.10 -20.87 -7.43
N SER A 310 6.66 -20.82 -8.68
CA SER A 310 7.52 -20.56 -9.84
C SER A 310 6.70 -19.87 -10.93
N ILE A 311 7.38 -19.27 -11.90
CA ILE A 311 6.78 -18.68 -13.11
C ILE A 311 7.53 -19.17 -14.34
N ASN A 312 6.87 -19.18 -15.49
CA ASN A 312 7.46 -19.62 -16.75
C ASN A 312 7.88 -18.47 -17.65
N ASN A 313 7.20 -17.33 -17.53
CA ASN A 313 7.47 -16.14 -18.34
C ASN A 313 6.83 -14.90 -17.69
N TRP A 314 6.86 -13.77 -18.38
CA TRP A 314 6.14 -12.55 -18.02
C TRP A 314 5.76 -11.76 -19.26
N GLU A 315 4.87 -10.77 -19.10
CA GLU A 315 4.56 -9.84 -20.18
C GLU A 315 4.11 -8.47 -19.71
N GLN A 316 4.28 -7.47 -20.58
CA GLN A 316 3.54 -6.20 -20.54
C GLN A 316 2.09 -6.42 -20.98
N VAL A 317 1.14 -5.94 -20.18
CA VAL A 317 -0.30 -6.19 -20.38
C VAL A 317 -1.11 -5.01 -20.92
N VAL A 318 -0.52 -3.82 -20.97
CA VAL A 318 -1.13 -2.63 -21.58
C VAL A 318 -0.15 -2.02 -22.56
N GLY A 319 -0.63 -1.68 -23.77
CA GLY A 319 0.12 -0.91 -24.76
C GLY A 319 0.63 -1.68 -25.98
N LYS A 320 0.71 -3.02 -25.94
CA LYS A 320 1.09 -3.82 -27.13
C LYS A 320 0.10 -3.72 -28.28
N LYS A 321 -1.20 -3.80 -27.96
CA LYS A 321 -2.29 -3.75 -28.94
C LYS A 321 -3.42 -2.89 -28.40
N CYS A 322 -3.92 -1.99 -29.25
CA CYS A 322 -5.07 -1.12 -28.96
C CYS A 322 -6.33 -1.61 -29.69
N ASP A 323 -6.39 -2.91 -29.99
CA ASP A 323 -7.53 -3.53 -30.69
C ASP A 323 -8.84 -3.34 -29.90
N ASN A 324 -8.73 -3.32 -28.56
CA ASN A 324 -9.88 -3.22 -27.67
C ASN A 324 -10.24 -1.78 -27.28
N SER A 325 -9.25 -0.91 -27.15
CA SER A 325 -9.43 0.51 -26.80
C SER A 325 -8.14 1.26 -27.07
N THR A 326 -8.25 2.56 -27.29
CA THR A 326 -7.12 3.50 -27.29
C THR A 326 -6.98 4.24 -25.96
N ASP A 327 -7.89 4.00 -25.00
CA ASP A 327 -7.81 4.53 -23.64
C ASP A 327 -6.99 3.59 -22.76
N ALA A 328 -5.85 4.08 -22.27
CA ALA A 328 -4.95 3.31 -21.41
C ALA A 328 -5.64 2.82 -20.12
N THR A 329 -6.55 3.62 -19.54
CA THR A 329 -7.31 3.28 -18.34
C THR A 329 -8.27 2.12 -18.63
N GLU A 330 -8.94 2.11 -19.77
CA GLU A 330 -9.80 0.99 -20.17
C GLU A 330 -8.98 -0.28 -20.44
N LEU A 331 -7.86 -0.17 -21.16
CA LEU A 331 -6.95 -1.30 -21.40
C LEU A 331 -6.44 -1.91 -20.09
N LEU A 332 -6.09 -1.07 -19.10
CA LEU A 332 -5.65 -1.51 -17.79
C LEU A 332 -6.78 -2.18 -17.00
N LYS A 333 -8.02 -1.66 -17.05
CA LYS A 333 -9.19 -2.34 -16.44
C LYS A 333 -9.44 -3.71 -17.08
N ILE A 334 -9.27 -3.85 -18.40
CA ILE A 334 -9.41 -5.13 -19.13
C ILE A 334 -8.33 -6.12 -18.68
N ALA A 335 -7.06 -5.68 -18.63
CA ALA A 335 -5.95 -6.51 -18.19
C ALA A 335 -6.15 -7.02 -16.75
N LEU A 336 -6.64 -6.15 -15.86
CA LEU A 336 -6.83 -6.45 -14.44
C LEU A 336 -7.91 -7.51 -14.17
N GLN A 337 -8.78 -7.81 -15.16
CA GLN A 337 -9.74 -8.90 -15.06
C GLN A 337 -9.08 -10.29 -15.01
N GLN A 338 -7.82 -10.39 -15.48
CA GLN A 338 -7.09 -11.66 -15.49
C GLN A 338 -6.50 -11.96 -14.11
N GLN A 339 -5.75 -11.01 -13.55
CA GLN A 339 -5.07 -11.10 -12.27
C GLN A 339 -4.54 -9.71 -11.86
N PRO A 340 -4.11 -9.51 -10.60
CA PRO A 340 -3.38 -8.31 -10.19
C PRO A 340 -2.13 -8.03 -11.05
N ILE A 341 -1.81 -6.74 -11.22
CA ILE A 341 -0.78 -6.26 -12.14
C ILE A 341 0.31 -5.54 -11.35
N SER A 342 1.57 -5.88 -11.56
CA SER A 342 2.66 -5.05 -11.06
C SER A 342 2.75 -3.78 -11.91
N VAL A 343 2.73 -2.61 -11.28
CA VAL A 343 2.82 -1.30 -11.94
C VAL A 343 3.87 -0.45 -11.25
N ALA A 344 4.26 0.66 -11.88
CA ALA A 344 5.12 1.66 -11.25
C ALA A 344 4.40 3.01 -11.20
N ILE A 345 4.72 3.82 -10.19
CA ILE A 345 4.10 5.13 -9.95
C ILE A 345 5.15 6.15 -9.51
N ASN A 346 4.77 7.42 -9.54
CA ASN A 346 5.47 8.48 -8.81
C ASN A 346 5.18 8.37 -7.30
N SER A 347 6.23 8.16 -6.50
CA SER A 347 6.16 8.19 -5.03
C SER A 347 6.71 9.48 -4.42
N GLY A 348 6.92 10.50 -5.24
CA GLY A 348 7.39 11.81 -4.81
C GLY A 348 6.34 12.61 -4.03
N SER A 349 6.73 13.81 -3.60
CA SER A 349 5.84 14.76 -2.93
C SER A 349 5.15 14.16 -1.69
N ASN A 350 3.82 14.22 -1.59
CA ASN A 350 3.04 13.80 -0.43
C ASN A 350 2.61 12.32 -0.45
N PHE A 351 3.08 11.52 -1.41
CA PHE A 351 2.77 10.08 -1.44
C PHE A 351 3.19 9.38 -0.14
N LYS A 352 4.40 9.67 0.36
CA LYS A 352 4.91 9.10 1.62
C LYS A 352 4.06 9.45 2.85
N ASP A 353 3.34 10.57 2.78
CA ASP A 353 2.50 11.11 3.86
C ASP A 353 1.04 10.66 3.76
N TYR A 354 0.63 9.93 2.72
CA TYR A 354 -0.77 9.53 2.50
C TYR A 354 -1.30 8.62 3.64
N LYS A 355 -2.52 8.92 4.13
CA LYS A 355 -3.20 8.19 5.24
C LYS A 355 -4.60 7.69 4.94
N GLY A 356 -5.11 7.90 3.72
CA GLY A 356 -6.46 7.49 3.30
C GLY A 356 -7.18 8.54 2.47
N GLY A 357 -8.35 8.20 1.93
CA GLY A 357 -9.10 9.04 0.98
C GLY A 357 -8.68 8.78 -0.48
N ILE A 358 -9.04 9.66 -1.40
CA ILE A 358 -8.72 9.51 -2.83
C ILE A 358 -7.49 10.37 -3.13
N TYR A 359 -6.35 9.71 -3.33
CA TYR A 359 -5.11 10.37 -3.69
C TYR A 359 -5.16 10.86 -5.13
N GLU A 360 -4.69 12.09 -5.35
CA GLU A 360 -4.56 12.66 -6.69
C GLU A 360 -3.07 12.83 -6.99
N CYS A 361 -2.66 12.45 -8.22
CA CYS A 361 -1.26 12.55 -8.60
C CYS A 361 -0.80 14.02 -8.57
N PRO A 362 0.31 14.37 -7.88
CA PRO A 362 0.81 15.74 -7.78
C PRO A 362 1.01 16.40 -9.14
N ASN A 363 1.05 17.74 -9.16
CA ASN A 363 1.30 18.52 -10.37
C ASN A 363 0.35 18.19 -11.54
N SER A 364 -0.91 17.84 -11.24
CA SER A 364 -1.91 17.46 -12.24
C SER A 364 -1.55 16.22 -13.07
N GLY A 365 -0.65 15.37 -12.57
CA GLY A 365 -0.17 14.19 -13.30
C GLY A 365 0.71 14.50 -14.50
N ASP A 366 1.39 15.67 -14.51
CA ASP A 366 2.36 16.03 -15.54
C ASP A 366 3.79 15.68 -15.09
N PHE A 367 4.50 14.98 -15.97
CA PHE A 367 5.84 14.41 -15.77
C PHE A 367 6.82 15.02 -16.76
N THR A 368 7.97 15.44 -16.26
CA THR A 368 9.05 16.02 -17.09
C THR A 368 9.79 14.94 -17.85
N ASP A 369 10.06 13.81 -17.20
CA ASP A 369 10.76 12.66 -17.75
C ASP A 369 10.39 11.36 -17.02
N SER A 370 10.89 10.22 -17.51
CA SER A 370 10.56 8.90 -16.99
C SER A 370 11.14 8.60 -15.61
N SER A 371 12.15 9.32 -15.15
CA SER A 371 12.77 9.11 -13.82
C SER A 371 11.87 9.52 -12.67
N GLU A 372 10.83 10.30 -12.95
CA GLU A 372 9.79 10.62 -11.96
C GLU A 372 8.89 9.42 -11.63
N ILE A 373 8.95 8.33 -12.39
CA ILE A 373 8.28 7.06 -12.04
C ILE A 373 9.30 6.20 -11.30
N ASP A 374 9.21 6.17 -9.97
CA ASP A 374 10.30 5.74 -9.10
C ASP A 374 9.93 4.61 -8.12
N HIS A 375 8.68 4.16 -8.10
CA HIS A 375 8.21 3.19 -7.10
C HIS A 375 7.29 2.12 -7.67
N ALA A 376 7.60 0.85 -7.40
CA ALA A 376 6.79 -0.28 -7.83
C ALA A 376 5.75 -0.67 -6.78
N VAL A 377 4.53 -0.95 -7.23
CA VAL A 377 3.37 -1.38 -6.41
C VAL A 377 2.52 -2.38 -7.20
N VAL A 378 1.51 -2.98 -6.57
CA VAL A 378 0.60 -3.90 -7.26
C VAL A 378 -0.78 -3.28 -7.38
N LEU A 379 -1.28 -3.17 -8.61
CA LEU A 379 -2.66 -2.83 -8.90
C LEU A 379 -3.55 -4.05 -8.64
N VAL A 380 -4.43 -3.95 -7.66
CA VAL A 380 -5.26 -5.07 -7.17
C VAL A 380 -6.75 -4.85 -7.40
N GLY A 381 -7.14 -3.67 -7.87
CA GLY A 381 -8.55 -3.37 -8.05
C GLY A 381 -8.84 -1.95 -8.51
N TYR A 382 -10.13 -1.65 -8.59
CA TYR A 382 -10.68 -0.34 -8.79
C TYR A 382 -12.07 -0.23 -8.15
N GLY A 383 -12.52 1.00 -7.92
CA GLY A 383 -13.88 1.30 -7.52
C GLY A 383 -14.27 2.72 -7.86
N THR A 384 -15.43 3.12 -7.35
CA THR A 384 -15.99 4.44 -7.57
C THR A 384 -16.52 4.98 -6.23
N ASP A 385 -16.23 6.25 -5.94
CA ASP A 385 -16.82 6.99 -4.82
C ASP A 385 -17.54 8.23 -5.39
N GLY A 386 -18.87 8.22 -5.33
CA GLY A 386 -19.70 9.21 -6.01
C GLY A 386 -19.45 9.20 -7.52
N SER A 387 -18.85 10.27 -8.04
CA SER A 387 -18.47 10.41 -9.46
C SER A 387 -16.97 10.16 -9.72
N THR A 388 -16.21 9.79 -8.70
CA THR A 388 -14.75 9.66 -8.80
C THR A 388 -14.36 8.19 -8.86
N ASP A 389 -13.88 7.76 -10.02
CA ASP A 389 -13.25 6.46 -10.20
C ASP A 389 -11.84 6.46 -9.61
N TYR A 390 -11.44 5.36 -8.98
CA TYR A 390 -10.11 5.20 -8.41
C TYR A 390 -9.56 3.78 -8.59
N TRP A 391 -8.24 3.68 -8.72
CA TRP A 391 -7.49 2.44 -8.61
C TRP A 391 -7.22 2.08 -7.16
N ILE A 392 -7.11 0.78 -6.86
CA ILE A 392 -6.70 0.25 -5.57
C ILE A 392 -5.32 -0.36 -5.75
N LEU A 393 -4.30 0.23 -5.12
CA LEU A 393 -2.92 -0.25 -5.21
C LEU A 393 -2.45 -0.75 -3.84
N LYS A 394 -1.89 -1.96 -3.81
CA LYS A 394 -1.21 -2.53 -2.65
C LYS A 394 0.24 -2.03 -2.63
N ASN A 395 0.63 -1.40 -1.52
CA ASN A 395 1.99 -0.90 -1.30
C ASN A 395 2.77 -1.83 -0.35
N SER A 396 4.08 -1.61 -0.24
CA SER A 396 5.04 -2.35 0.61
C SER A 396 5.58 -1.50 1.76
N TYR A 397 4.79 -0.52 2.24
CA TYR A 397 5.17 0.47 3.24
C TYR A 397 4.56 0.21 4.62
N SER A 398 4.30 -1.06 4.97
CA SER A 398 3.58 -1.48 6.18
C SER A 398 2.10 -1.06 6.20
N PRO A 399 1.24 -1.78 6.96
CA PRO A 399 -0.15 -1.38 7.18
C PRO A 399 -0.35 0.01 7.80
N GLN A 400 0.68 0.61 8.41
CA GLN A 400 0.58 1.96 8.98
C GLN A 400 0.53 3.07 7.92
N TRP A 401 1.03 2.82 6.71
CA TRP A 401 0.97 3.75 5.59
C TRP A 401 -0.37 3.65 4.85
N GLY A 402 -0.93 4.77 4.41
CA GLY A 402 -2.15 4.81 3.61
C GLY A 402 -3.39 4.22 4.30
N ASP A 403 -4.31 3.70 3.49
CA ASP A 403 -5.51 3.01 3.96
C ASP A 403 -5.14 1.55 4.23
N LYS A 404 -4.52 1.30 5.39
CA LYS A 404 -4.05 -0.04 5.82
C LYS A 404 -3.06 -0.67 4.83
N GLY A 405 -2.17 0.13 4.25
CA GLY A 405 -1.19 -0.28 3.25
C GLY A 405 -1.64 -0.16 1.80
N PHE A 406 -2.87 0.32 1.57
CA PHE A 406 -3.43 0.50 0.23
C PHE A 406 -3.56 1.98 -0.13
N LEU A 407 -3.38 2.28 -1.41
CA LEU A 407 -3.66 3.57 -2.02
C LEU A 407 -4.96 3.50 -2.82
N LYS A 408 -5.83 4.50 -2.67
CA LYS A 408 -6.88 4.79 -3.65
C LYS A 408 -6.40 5.93 -4.53
N LEU A 409 -6.02 5.65 -5.77
CA LEU A 409 -5.51 6.67 -6.71
C LEU A 409 -6.63 7.07 -7.68
N LYS A 410 -7.00 8.36 -7.73
CA LYS A 410 -7.98 8.89 -8.69
C LYS A 410 -7.57 8.49 -10.11
N MET A 411 -8.52 7.96 -10.89
CA MET A 411 -8.30 7.71 -12.30
C MET A 411 -8.32 9.00 -13.10
N ASP A 412 -7.47 9.08 -14.12
CA ASP A 412 -7.47 10.16 -15.09
C ASP A 412 -7.17 9.62 -16.50
N SER A 413 -7.27 10.49 -17.51
CA SER A 413 -6.98 10.14 -18.91
C SER A 413 -5.50 10.29 -19.30
N LYS A 414 -4.61 10.58 -18.33
CA LYS A 414 -3.18 10.76 -18.57
C LYS A 414 -2.47 9.41 -18.39
N ILE A 415 -1.16 9.44 -18.19
CA ILE A 415 -0.42 8.24 -17.74
C ILE A 415 -0.78 7.80 -16.30
N ASN A 416 -1.70 8.53 -15.66
CA ASN A 416 -2.30 8.31 -14.35
C ASN A 416 -1.29 7.95 -13.26
N CYS A 417 -0.43 8.93 -12.96
CA CYS A 417 0.68 8.82 -12.01
C CYS A 417 1.76 7.77 -12.36
N GLY A 418 1.76 7.24 -13.58
CA GLY A 418 2.71 6.24 -14.06
C GLY A 418 2.14 4.83 -14.17
N VAL A 419 0.94 4.55 -13.65
CA VAL A 419 0.37 3.19 -13.60
C VAL A 419 0.27 2.52 -14.98
N ASN A 420 0.13 3.33 -16.04
CA ASN A 420 0.01 2.86 -17.42
C ASN A 420 1.36 2.62 -18.13
N VAL A 421 2.50 2.98 -17.52
CA VAL A 421 3.83 2.94 -18.15
C VAL A 421 4.52 1.59 -17.99
N PHE A 422 4.53 1.01 -16.78
CA PHE A 422 5.15 -0.31 -16.55
C PHE A 422 4.18 -1.40 -16.05
N PRO A 423 3.00 -1.61 -16.65
CA PRO A 423 2.08 -2.66 -16.24
C PRO A 423 2.52 -4.02 -16.77
N VAL A 424 2.99 -4.88 -15.86
CA VAL A 424 3.50 -6.22 -16.17
C VAL A 424 2.90 -7.29 -15.27
N ILE A 425 2.73 -8.49 -15.82
CA ILE A 425 2.26 -9.67 -15.09
C ILE A 425 3.22 -10.85 -15.25
N PRO A 426 3.32 -11.74 -14.24
CA PRO A 426 3.93 -13.05 -14.41
C PRO A 426 2.99 -14.00 -15.16
N LEU A 427 3.56 -14.89 -15.96
CA LEU A 427 2.85 -15.90 -16.74
C LEU A 427 3.26 -17.31 -16.30
N GLY A 428 2.30 -18.24 -16.36
CA GLY A 428 2.51 -19.63 -15.97
C GLY A 428 2.87 -19.78 -14.49
N ALA A 429 2.33 -18.89 -13.63
CA ALA A 429 2.57 -18.95 -12.20
C ALA A 429 1.97 -20.24 -11.61
N THR A 430 2.80 -21.06 -10.97
CA THR A 430 2.41 -22.35 -10.39
C THR A 430 2.75 -22.42 -8.91
N ALA A 431 1.88 -23.04 -8.12
CA ALA A 431 2.18 -23.38 -6.73
C ALA A 431 3.23 -24.50 -6.69
N GLY A 432 4.22 -24.35 -5.81
CA GLY A 432 5.26 -25.34 -5.59
C GLY A 432 4.87 -26.38 -4.53
N ALA A 433 5.81 -27.27 -4.20
CA ALA A 433 5.62 -28.35 -3.23
C ALA A 433 5.50 -27.83 -1.78
N VAL A 434 6.15 -26.70 -1.48
CA VAL A 434 6.11 -26.09 -0.15
C VAL A 434 4.81 -25.31 0.01
N LYS A 435 4.09 -25.66 1.07
CA LYS A 435 3.04 -24.84 1.64
C LYS A 435 3.51 -24.44 3.03
N SER A 436 4.01 -23.23 3.18
CA SER A 436 4.28 -22.72 4.52
C SER A 436 2.94 -22.43 5.18
N VAL A 437 2.52 -23.38 6.00
CA VAL A 437 1.47 -23.12 6.97
C VAL A 437 2.20 -22.49 8.14
N VAL A 438 2.05 -21.17 8.32
CA VAL A 438 2.11 -20.65 9.68
C VAL A 438 0.97 -21.40 10.36
N ASP A 439 1.30 -22.31 11.26
CA ASP A 439 0.36 -22.97 12.15
C ASP A 439 -0.22 -21.90 13.08
N GLY A 440 -0.88 -20.87 12.53
CA GLY A 440 -1.01 -19.51 13.06
C GLY A 440 -0.88 -19.42 14.56
N GLY A 441 0.35 -19.45 15.09
CA GLY A 441 0.60 -19.64 16.52
C GLY A 441 -0.52 -20.40 17.22
N GLY A 442 -0.80 -21.63 16.79
CA GLY A 442 -1.68 -22.56 17.45
C GLY A 442 -1.24 -22.56 18.90
N ASP A 443 -2.15 -22.11 19.76
CA ASP A 443 -2.05 -22.17 21.20
C ASP A 443 -0.62 -21.97 21.73
N ARG A 444 -0.12 -20.71 21.75
CA ARG A 444 0.85 -20.41 22.80
C ARG A 444 0.14 -20.74 24.11
N LEU A 445 0.51 -21.88 24.69
CA LEU A 445 0.02 -22.33 25.97
C LEU A 445 0.46 -21.29 27.01
N PHE A 446 -0.36 -20.28 27.23
CA PHE A 446 -0.10 -19.31 28.28
C PHE A 446 -0.38 -20.02 29.59
N LEU A 447 0.68 -20.31 30.36
CA LEU A 447 0.63 -21.16 31.55
C LEU A 447 0.06 -22.57 31.30
N GLY A 448 0.36 -23.17 30.13
CA GLY A 448 -0.07 -24.55 29.85
C GLY A 448 -1.48 -24.70 29.28
N PHE A 449 -2.19 -23.62 28.92
CA PHE A 449 -3.55 -23.67 28.40
C PHE A 449 -3.72 -22.92 27.06
N ALA A 450 -4.55 -23.48 26.18
CA ALA A 450 -4.93 -22.86 24.91
C ALA A 450 -5.73 -21.55 25.11
N PRO A 451 -5.66 -20.57 24.17
CA PRO A 451 -6.48 -19.35 24.20
C PRO A 451 -7.98 -19.62 24.34
N GLY A 452 -8.50 -20.70 23.76
CA GLY A 452 -9.90 -21.10 23.97
C GLY A 452 -10.23 -21.40 25.43
N VAL A 453 -9.30 -21.98 26.18
CA VAL A 453 -9.45 -22.23 27.62
C VAL A 453 -9.39 -20.93 28.40
N TRP A 454 -8.53 -19.98 28.01
CA TRP A 454 -8.48 -18.65 28.62
C TRP A 454 -9.74 -17.82 28.36
N ILE A 455 -10.29 -17.89 27.15
CA ILE A 455 -11.57 -17.25 26.81
C ILE A 455 -12.69 -17.86 27.67
N ALA A 456 -12.74 -19.20 27.78
CA ALA A 456 -13.72 -19.87 28.62
C ALA A 456 -13.56 -19.50 30.11
N ALA A 457 -12.31 -19.46 30.61
CA ALA A 457 -12.02 -19.04 31.98
C ALA A 457 -12.43 -17.59 32.24
N ALA A 458 -12.16 -16.67 31.31
CA ALA A 458 -12.57 -15.27 31.41
C ALA A 458 -14.10 -15.14 31.44
N VAL A 459 -14.82 -15.91 30.64
CA VAL A 459 -16.29 -15.96 30.65
C VAL A 459 -16.82 -16.46 32.00
N VAL A 460 -16.27 -17.56 32.53
CA VAL A 460 -16.69 -18.13 33.83
C VAL A 460 -16.44 -17.15 34.97
N VAL A 461 -15.26 -16.52 35.02
CA VAL A 461 -14.92 -15.51 36.04
C VAL A 461 -15.85 -14.31 35.95
N SER A 462 -16.16 -13.85 34.73
CA SER A 462 -17.09 -12.73 34.52
C SER A 462 -18.49 -13.07 35.02
N ILE A 463 -19.01 -14.27 34.69
CA ILE A 463 -20.31 -14.74 35.17
C ILE A 463 -20.32 -14.84 36.70
N ALA A 464 -19.31 -15.46 37.31
CA ALA A 464 -19.22 -15.61 38.76
C ALA A 464 -19.18 -14.25 39.47
N THR A 465 -18.44 -13.29 38.92
CA THR A 465 -18.37 -11.92 39.44
C THR A 465 -19.73 -11.23 39.40
N ILE A 466 -20.47 -11.37 38.30
CA ILE A 466 -21.83 -10.83 38.16
C ILE A 466 -22.76 -11.48 39.20
N VAL A 467 -22.74 -12.81 39.33
CA VAL A 467 -23.59 -13.53 40.30
C VAL A 467 -23.30 -13.10 41.73
N LEU A 468 -22.02 -13.04 42.12
CA LEU A 468 -21.63 -12.62 43.46
C LEU A 468 -22.03 -11.16 43.74
N THR A 469 -21.92 -10.29 42.74
CA THR A 469 -22.35 -8.89 42.84
C THR A 469 -23.87 -8.80 43.08
N VAL A 470 -24.67 -9.56 42.31
CA VAL A 470 -26.12 -9.62 42.49
C VAL A 470 -26.50 -10.16 43.86
N ILE A 471 -25.87 -11.25 44.32
CA ILE A 471 -26.10 -11.80 45.67
C ILE A 471 -25.74 -10.76 46.74
N GLY A 472 -24.60 -10.07 46.60
CA GLY A 472 -24.17 -9.01 47.50
C GLY A 472 -25.19 -7.88 47.60
N VAL A 473 -25.75 -7.44 46.47
CA VAL A 473 -26.83 -6.45 46.41
C VAL A 473 -28.09 -6.96 47.12
N ILE A 474 -28.50 -8.20 46.90
CA ILE A 474 -29.68 -8.80 47.55
C ILE A 474 -29.49 -8.87 49.07
N VAL A 475 -28.34 -9.35 49.54
CA VAL A 475 -28.03 -9.45 50.98
C VAL A 475 -27.97 -8.07 51.62
N SER A 476 -27.34 -7.10 50.95
CA SER A 476 -27.28 -5.71 51.40
C SER A 476 -28.69 -5.11 51.53
N ASN A 477 -29.54 -5.29 50.51
CA ASN A 477 -30.92 -4.81 50.55
C ASN A 477 -31.75 -5.48 51.65
N ARG A 478 -31.58 -6.79 51.88
CA ARG A 478 -32.25 -7.50 52.98
C ARG A 478 -31.79 -6.99 54.35
N ARG A 479 -30.49 -6.77 54.55
CA ARG A 479 -29.96 -6.19 55.80
C ARG A 479 -30.48 -4.77 56.02
N ARG A 480 -30.51 -3.94 54.97
CA ARG A 480 -31.07 -2.59 55.03
C ARG A 480 -32.56 -2.60 55.39
N ALA A 481 -33.34 -3.51 54.80
CA ALA A 481 -34.76 -3.67 55.11
C ALA A 481 -35.01 -4.18 56.55
N ALA A 482 -34.11 -5.02 57.08
CA ALA A 482 -34.18 -5.47 58.47
C ALA A 482 -33.84 -4.34 59.46
N MET A 483 -32.85 -3.50 59.15
CA MET A 483 -32.48 -2.33 59.97
C MET A 483 -33.56 -1.24 59.96
N LEU A 484 -34.32 -1.08 58.88
CA LEU A 484 -35.44 -0.14 58.80
C LEU A 484 -36.71 -0.61 59.55
N LYS A 485 -36.71 -1.85 60.07
CA LYS A 485 -37.82 -2.42 60.87
C LYS A 485 -37.52 -2.46 62.37
N GLN A 486 -36.30 -2.10 62.79
CA GLN A 486 -35.95 -1.80 64.18
C GLN A 486 -36.06 -0.28 64.39
#